data_AF-A0A6N8AYH5-F1
#
_entry.id   AF-A0A6N8AYH5-F1
#
_cell.length_a   1.000
_cell.length_b   1.000
_cell.length_c   1.000
_cell.angle_alpha   90.00
_cell.angle_beta   90.00
_cell.angle_gamma   90.00
#
_symmetry.space_group_name_H-M   'P 1'
#
loop_
_entity.id
_entity.type
_entity.pdbx_description
1 polymer ?
#
loop_
_entity_poly.entity_id
_entity_poly.type
_entity_poly.pdbx_seq_one_letter_code
_entity_poly.pdbx_strand_id
1 'polypeptide(L)'
;MPGWKRRCSSTSPSRCTEDRRRGASRATVSARAALTTPPPDSWRHAGPAGAGAGSGKDIPARHDAPHPGQPQGVPVSQWFYAEGNRERRGPLPAASIVELFRSNRIAGDTLVWREGASDWRPLTDFAAELGLDMPAGQSSAPPLPPPVQQAYIIAPAPPRPGLSGCAVAGIVAAVAGVALLAIGGILAAIAIPAYNSYLTRAKVTAAWAQLQPLTQDVARFASASGHCPVNGDSGFDSPESYAAGDVASVRIGRFENGHCGVEARFQVPGRQALDGKHLWLDYDTQTATWTCRSDVADQHLPAQCRG
;
A
#
# COMPACT_ATOMS: atom_id res chain seq x y z
N MET A 1 19.59 41.55 -18.69
CA MET A 1 20.26 42.47 -17.75
C MET A 1 20.65 43.74 -18.48
N PRO A 2 20.00 44.89 -18.20
CA PRO A 2 20.56 46.20 -18.50
C PRO A 2 20.74 47.01 -17.21
N GLY A 3 21.97 47.44 -16.98
CA GLY A 3 22.41 48.10 -15.75
C GLY A 3 21.84 49.50 -15.55
N TRP A 4 21.38 49.76 -14.33
CA TRP A 4 21.01 51.10 -13.86
C TRP A 4 22.23 51.81 -13.29
N LYS A 5 22.70 52.85 -13.99
CA LYS A 5 23.64 53.82 -13.43
C LYS A 5 22.86 54.83 -12.59
N ARG A 6 23.01 54.73 -11.27
CA ARG A 6 22.64 55.77 -10.30
C ARG A 6 23.47 57.02 -10.58
N ARG A 7 22.79 58.16 -10.75
CA ARG A 7 23.40 59.48 -10.80
C ARG A 7 22.83 60.25 -9.61
N CYS A 8 23.56 60.28 -8.49
CA CYS A 8 23.29 61.18 -7.37
C CYS A 8 24.23 62.37 -7.51
N SER A 9 23.66 63.55 -7.76
CA SER A 9 24.37 64.83 -7.76
C SER A 9 24.57 65.32 -6.32
N SER A 10 25.82 65.59 -5.99
CA SER A 10 26.30 66.21 -4.76
C SER A 10 25.80 67.66 -4.66
N THR A 11 25.01 67.99 -3.62
CA THR A 11 25.09 69.21 -2.79
C THR A 11 23.92 69.23 -1.79
N SER A 12 24.24 69.03 -0.51
CA SER A 12 23.49 69.34 0.73
C SER A 12 22.10 68.71 1.03
N PRO A 13 21.87 68.18 2.25
CA PRO A 13 20.65 67.49 2.65
C PRO A 13 19.72 68.41 3.47
N SER A 14 18.58 68.83 2.91
CA SER A 14 17.39 69.20 3.71
C SER A 14 16.20 69.52 2.80
N ARG A 15 15.10 68.81 3.06
CA ARG A 15 13.72 69.10 2.60
C ARG A 15 13.46 68.94 1.10
N CYS A 16 12.75 67.87 0.76
CA CYS A 16 11.78 67.88 -0.34
C CYS A 16 10.52 67.17 0.17
N THR A 17 9.49 67.96 0.42
CA THR A 17 8.09 67.58 0.64
C THR A 17 7.33 67.55 -0.69
N GLU A 18 6.04 67.18 -0.60
CA GLU A 18 4.97 67.31 -1.62
C GLU A 18 4.98 66.29 -2.77
N ASP A 19 3.86 65.84 -3.36
CA ASP A 19 2.41 65.76 -3.06
C ASP A 19 1.78 65.14 -4.34
N ARG A 20 0.66 64.44 -4.16
CA ARG A 20 -0.47 64.26 -5.12
C ARG A 20 -0.25 63.76 -6.55
N ARG A 21 -1.02 62.73 -6.93
CA ARG A 21 -2.36 62.83 -7.57
C ARG A 21 -2.90 61.42 -7.83
N ARG A 22 -4.06 61.06 -7.25
CA ARG A 22 -5.42 61.03 -7.86
C ARG A 22 -5.58 60.12 -9.08
N GLY A 23 -6.40 59.09 -8.91
CA GLY A 23 -6.99 58.29 -9.99
C GLY A 23 -8.07 57.36 -9.45
N ALA A 24 -9.24 57.91 -9.12
CA ALA A 24 -10.45 57.14 -8.86
C ALA A 24 -11.19 56.92 -10.18
N SER A 25 -11.77 55.72 -10.38
CA SER A 25 -13.14 55.60 -10.88
C SER A 25 -13.67 54.17 -10.81
N ARG A 26 -14.87 54.07 -10.24
CA ARG A 26 -15.74 52.90 -10.10
C ARG A 26 -16.34 52.50 -11.46
N ALA A 27 -16.67 51.23 -11.63
CA ALA A 27 -17.91 50.83 -12.30
C ALA A 27 -18.37 49.45 -11.83
N THR A 28 -19.63 49.45 -11.42
CA THR A 28 -20.49 48.42 -10.84
C THR A 28 -20.84 47.30 -11.83
N VAL A 29 -20.91 46.03 -11.37
CA VAL A 29 -21.85 45.05 -11.92
C VAL A 29 -22.50 44.29 -10.77
N SER A 30 -23.81 44.44 -10.67
CA SER A 30 -24.71 43.76 -9.74
C SER A 30 -25.14 42.41 -10.33
N ALA A 31 -25.08 41.33 -9.55
CA ALA A 31 -25.66 40.05 -9.90
C ALA A 31 -26.38 39.46 -8.68
N ARG A 32 -27.72 39.36 -8.75
CA ARG A 32 -28.52 38.46 -7.91
C ARG A 32 -29.79 38.02 -8.65
N ALA A 33 -29.83 36.75 -9.01
CA ALA A 33 -31.00 35.88 -9.08
C ALA A 33 -30.44 34.46 -8.85
N ALA A 34 -30.60 33.89 -7.65
CA ALA A 34 -31.72 33.06 -7.20
C ALA A 34 -31.50 31.57 -7.53
N LEU A 35 -31.80 30.74 -6.51
CA LEU A 35 -32.20 29.33 -6.53
C LEU A 35 -31.20 28.24 -6.08
N THR A 36 -31.64 27.54 -5.02
CA THR A 36 -31.64 26.07 -4.85
C THR A 36 -30.54 25.41 -3.98
N THR A 37 -30.99 25.01 -2.78
CA THR A 37 -30.45 23.97 -1.86
C THR A 37 -30.39 22.59 -2.53
N PRO A 38 -29.49 21.64 -2.15
CA PRO A 38 -29.71 20.74 -0.98
C PRO A 38 -28.43 20.21 -0.25
N PRO A 39 -28.54 19.44 0.87
CA PRO A 39 -27.43 19.01 1.74
C PRO A 39 -26.74 17.71 1.28
N PRO A 40 -25.54 17.36 1.83
CA PRO A 40 -24.86 16.12 1.49
C PRO A 40 -25.29 14.90 2.34
N ASP A 41 -25.49 13.80 1.62
CA ASP A 41 -25.81 12.44 2.06
C ASP A 41 -24.75 11.80 2.96
N SER A 42 -25.26 11.06 3.94
CA SER A 42 -24.56 10.14 4.82
C SER A 42 -24.20 8.83 4.11
N TRP A 43 -23.00 8.32 4.38
CA TRP A 43 -22.48 7.11 3.78
C TRP A 43 -23.11 5.83 4.34
N ARG A 44 -23.34 4.91 3.40
CA ARG A 44 -24.00 3.61 3.50
C ARG A 44 -23.13 2.57 4.21
N HIS A 45 -23.77 1.72 5.01
CA HIS A 45 -23.32 0.37 5.32
C HIS A 45 -24.46 -0.60 5.01
N ALA A 46 -24.20 -1.64 4.19
CA ALA A 46 -24.95 -2.91 4.21
C ALA A 46 -24.24 -3.98 3.37
N GLY A 47 -23.99 -5.15 3.97
CA GLY A 47 -23.54 -6.38 3.31
C GLY A 47 -24.70 -7.16 2.66
N PRO A 48 -24.43 -8.32 2.02
CA PRO A 48 -25.43 -9.03 1.23
C PRO A 48 -26.10 -10.18 2.03
N ALA A 49 -27.43 -10.22 1.98
CA ALA A 49 -28.25 -11.39 2.29
C ALA A 49 -29.34 -11.51 1.22
N GLY A 50 -29.50 -12.71 0.66
CA GLY A 50 -30.44 -13.00 -0.40
C GLY A 50 -31.86 -13.32 0.08
N ALA A 51 -32.80 -13.31 -0.87
CA ALA A 51 -33.94 -14.24 -1.01
C ALA A 51 -34.92 -13.64 -2.03
N GLY A 52 -35.15 -14.35 -3.13
CA GLY A 52 -36.16 -14.00 -4.13
C GLY A 52 -36.84 -15.26 -4.64
N ALA A 53 -38.06 -15.49 -4.18
CA ALA A 53 -38.96 -16.53 -4.64
C ALA A 53 -39.62 -16.14 -5.98
N GLY A 54 -39.90 -17.11 -6.85
CA GLY A 54 -40.68 -16.94 -8.07
C GLY A 54 -41.39 -18.24 -8.48
N SER A 55 -42.72 -18.18 -8.56
CA SER A 55 -43.66 -19.26 -8.82
C SER A 55 -43.58 -19.93 -10.20
N GLY A 56 -43.71 -21.25 -10.17
CA GLY A 56 -44.54 -22.18 -10.98
C GLY A 56 -45.05 -21.83 -12.38
N LYS A 57 -44.78 -22.73 -13.33
CA LYS A 57 -45.68 -23.06 -14.44
C LYS A 57 -45.50 -24.53 -14.87
N ASP A 58 -46.62 -25.23 -14.99
CA ASP A 58 -46.78 -26.68 -15.18
C ASP A 58 -46.58 -27.22 -16.62
N ILE A 59 -45.90 -28.39 -16.72
CA ILE A 59 -46.21 -29.66 -17.46
C ILE A 59 -46.25 -29.65 -19.03
N PRO A 60 -45.84 -30.71 -19.78
CA PRO A 60 -45.73 -32.14 -19.42
C PRO A 60 -44.45 -32.91 -19.77
N ALA A 61 -44.38 -34.10 -19.16
CA ALA A 61 -43.47 -35.20 -19.44
C ALA A 61 -43.49 -35.66 -20.91
N ARG A 62 -42.29 -35.86 -21.47
CA ARG A 62 -42.06 -36.78 -22.59
C ARG A 62 -40.98 -37.75 -22.17
N HIS A 63 -41.34 -39.03 -22.22
CA HIS A 63 -40.42 -40.14 -22.28
C HIS A 63 -39.59 -40.01 -23.56
N ASP A 64 -38.27 -39.94 -23.43
CA ASP A 64 -37.35 -40.33 -24.49
C ASP A 64 -36.36 -41.34 -23.91
N ALA A 65 -36.15 -42.38 -24.70
CA ALA A 65 -35.50 -43.64 -24.40
C ALA A 65 -33.97 -43.51 -24.15
N PRO A 66 -33.32 -44.56 -23.62
CA PRO A 66 -31.90 -44.54 -23.30
C PRO A 66 -31.05 -44.46 -24.57
N HIS A 67 -30.05 -43.58 -24.60
CA HIS A 67 -28.93 -43.68 -25.53
C HIS A 67 -28.14 -44.97 -25.22
N PRO A 68 -27.82 -45.82 -26.22
CA PRO A 68 -26.95 -46.96 -26.02
C PRO A 68 -25.47 -46.53 -26.09
N GLY A 69 -24.65 -47.02 -25.16
CA GLY A 69 -23.23 -47.24 -25.45
C GLY A 69 -22.19 -46.43 -24.69
N GLN A 70 -22.44 -46.01 -23.45
CA GLN A 70 -21.34 -45.57 -22.58
C GLN A 70 -20.94 -46.72 -21.64
N PRO A 71 -19.79 -47.39 -21.84
CA PRO A 71 -19.32 -48.39 -20.89
C PRO A 71 -19.00 -47.68 -19.57
N GLN A 72 -19.77 -48.05 -18.54
CA GLN A 72 -19.57 -47.59 -17.19
C GLN A 72 -18.30 -48.20 -16.60
N GLY A 73 -17.48 -47.36 -15.97
CA GLY A 73 -16.67 -47.67 -14.80
C GLY A 73 -15.56 -48.73 -14.95
N VAL A 74 -14.37 -48.29 -15.35
CA VAL A 74 -13.12 -48.88 -14.85
C VAL A 74 -12.52 -47.86 -13.88
N PRO A 75 -12.19 -48.21 -12.63
CA PRO A 75 -11.50 -47.27 -11.74
C PRO A 75 -10.20 -46.82 -12.42
N VAL A 76 -10.01 -45.51 -12.52
CA VAL A 76 -8.81 -44.89 -13.09
C VAL A 76 -7.65 -45.00 -12.09
N SER A 77 -7.21 -46.23 -11.78
CA SER A 77 -5.98 -46.43 -11.03
C SER A 77 -4.84 -45.77 -11.80
N GLN A 78 -4.11 -44.84 -11.16
CA GLN A 78 -2.96 -44.20 -11.80
C GLN A 78 -1.76 -45.15 -11.78
N TRP A 79 -1.21 -45.45 -12.95
CA TRP A 79 -0.04 -46.30 -13.13
C TRP A 79 1.17 -45.50 -13.62
N PHE A 80 2.34 -45.97 -13.21
CA PHE A 80 3.64 -45.45 -13.61
C PHE A 80 4.56 -46.61 -13.99
N TYR A 81 5.48 -46.39 -14.93
CA TYR A 81 6.54 -47.36 -15.27
C TYR A 81 7.92 -46.68 -15.31
N ALA A 82 8.98 -47.47 -15.14
CA ALA A 82 10.36 -47.03 -15.22
C ALA A 82 10.96 -47.37 -16.61
N GLU A 83 11.41 -46.37 -17.36
CA GLU A 83 12.10 -46.57 -18.65
C GLU A 83 13.61 -46.42 -18.45
N GLY A 84 14.41 -47.38 -18.95
CA GLY A 84 15.87 -47.36 -19.28
C GLY A 84 16.92 -46.85 -18.25
N ASN A 85 16.60 -45.81 -17.49
CA ASN A 85 17.43 -45.07 -16.53
C ASN A 85 16.69 -44.73 -15.22
N ARG A 86 15.65 -45.50 -14.85
CA ARG A 86 14.78 -45.25 -13.66
C ARG A 86 13.98 -43.94 -13.71
N GLU A 87 13.74 -43.38 -14.89
CA GLU A 87 12.82 -42.25 -15.03
C GLU A 87 11.37 -42.73 -14.90
N ARG A 88 10.61 -42.10 -13.99
CA ARG A 88 9.19 -42.39 -13.75
C ARG A 88 8.32 -41.74 -14.83
N ARG A 89 7.62 -42.54 -15.62
CA ARG A 89 6.65 -42.08 -16.62
C ARG A 89 5.22 -42.36 -16.15
N GLY A 90 4.38 -41.34 -16.08
CA GLY A 90 2.97 -41.39 -15.67
C GLY A 90 2.47 -40.03 -15.17
N PRO A 91 1.20 -39.92 -14.73
CA PRO A 91 0.22 -40.99 -14.53
C PRO A 91 -0.44 -41.45 -15.83
N LEU A 92 -0.49 -42.76 -16.05
CA LEU A 92 -1.18 -43.39 -17.18
C LEU A 92 -2.32 -44.28 -16.66
N PRO A 93 -3.45 -44.39 -17.38
CA PRO A 93 -4.48 -45.35 -17.04
C PRO A 93 -3.98 -46.79 -17.29
N ALA A 94 -4.54 -47.76 -16.57
CA ALA A 94 -4.16 -49.18 -16.66
C ALA A 94 -4.14 -49.71 -18.11
N ALA A 95 -5.11 -49.29 -18.93
CA ALA A 95 -5.21 -49.68 -20.34
C ALA A 95 -3.98 -49.26 -21.18
N SER A 96 -3.37 -48.11 -20.87
CA SER A 96 -2.18 -47.63 -21.59
C SER A 96 -0.93 -48.44 -21.24
N ILE A 97 -0.82 -48.99 -20.03
CA ILE A 97 0.27 -49.91 -19.66
C ILE A 97 0.16 -51.22 -20.47
N VAL A 98 -1.07 -51.73 -20.62
CA VAL A 98 -1.35 -52.91 -21.45
C VAL A 98 -0.98 -52.68 -22.91
N GLU A 99 -1.29 -51.50 -23.45
CA GLU A 99 -0.94 -51.13 -24.83
C GLU A 99 0.59 -50.97 -25.03
N LEU A 100 1.29 -50.39 -24.05
CA LEU A 100 2.76 -50.31 -24.08
C LEU A 100 3.41 -51.71 -24.07
N PHE A 101 2.83 -52.65 -23.32
CA PHE A 101 3.30 -54.04 -23.32
C PHE A 101 3.01 -54.73 -24.65
N ARG A 102 1.79 -54.61 -25.19
CA ARG A 102 1.41 -55.19 -26.49
C ARG A 102 2.20 -54.60 -27.67
N SER A 103 2.61 -53.34 -27.57
CA SER A 103 3.47 -52.66 -28.56
C SER A 103 4.96 -52.95 -28.35
N ASN A 104 5.32 -53.83 -27.41
CA ASN A 104 6.69 -54.25 -27.11
C ASN A 104 7.62 -53.10 -26.70
N ARG A 105 7.03 -52.03 -26.12
CA ARG A 105 7.74 -50.82 -25.63
C ARG A 105 8.21 -50.97 -24.18
N ILE A 106 7.53 -51.81 -23.41
CA ILE A 106 7.92 -52.23 -22.06
C ILE A 106 7.92 -53.76 -22.01
N ALA A 107 8.83 -54.34 -21.23
CA ALA A 107 8.99 -55.78 -21.08
C ALA A 107 8.40 -56.28 -19.75
N GLY A 108 8.25 -57.60 -19.57
CA GLY A 108 7.66 -58.17 -18.35
C GLY A 108 8.46 -57.86 -17.07
N ASP A 109 9.77 -57.70 -17.19
CA ASP A 109 10.68 -57.31 -16.10
C ASP A 109 10.70 -55.79 -15.83
N THR A 110 9.98 -55.00 -16.64
CA THR A 110 9.89 -53.54 -16.45
C THR A 110 9.15 -53.23 -15.17
N LEU A 111 9.75 -52.41 -14.31
CA LEU A 111 9.17 -52.01 -13.03
C LEU A 111 8.00 -51.05 -13.26
N VAL A 112 6.85 -51.42 -12.69
CA VAL A 112 5.63 -50.63 -12.67
C VAL A 112 5.18 -50.37 -11.23
N TRP A 113 4.53 -49.23 -11.02
CA TRP A 113 3.94 -48.85 -9.74
C TRP A 113 2.53 -48.33 -9.97
N ARG A 114 1.63 -48.68 -9.05
CA ARG A 114 0.24 -48.23 -9.06
C ARG A 114 -0.08 -47.49 -7.77
N GLU A 115 -1.04 -46.59 -7.86
CA GLU A 115 -1.63 -45.93 -6.70
C GLU A 115 -2.08 -46.96 -5.64
N GLY A 116 -1.51 -46.86 -4.43
CA GLY A 116 -1.75 -47.78 -3.31
C GLY A 116 -0.72 -48.91 -3.13
N ALA A 117 0.23 -49.09 -4.05
CA ALA A 117 1.32 -50.06 -3.85
C ALA A 117 2.44 -49.49 -2.95
N SER A 118 3.02 -50.33 -2.08
CA SER A 118 4.12 -49.93 -1.20
C SER A 118 5.43 -49.69 -1.95
N ASP A 119 5.71 -50.50 -2.99
CA ASP A 119 6.97 -50.51 -3.73
C ASP A 119 6.77 -50.76 -5.23
N TRP A 120 7.79 -50.43 -6.03
CA TRP A 120 7.85 -50.73 -7.47
C TRP A 120 8.03 -52.22 -7.71
N ARG A 121 7.19 -52.84 -8.54
CA ARG A 121 7.24 -54.28 -8.84
C ARG A 121 7.25 -54.53 -10.34
N PRO A 122 7.84 -55.63 -10.83
CA PRO A 122 7.87 -55.94 -12.26
C PRO A 122 6.46 -56.15 -12.82
N LEU A 123 6.25 -55.80 -14.09
CA LEU A 123 4.94 -55.90 -14.77
C LEU A 123 4.38 -57.33 -14.74
N THR A 124 5.24 -58.36 -14.72
CA THR A 124 4.83 -59.76 -14.54
C THR A 124 3.99 -59.99 -13.29
N ASP A 125 4.25 -59.27 -12.20
CA ASP A 125 3.53 -59.44 -10.94
C ASP A 125 2.08 -58.93 -11.03
N PHE A 126 1.81 -58.01 -11.96
CA PHE A 126 0.49 -57.43 -12.20
C PHE A 126 -0.20 -57.99 -13.46
N ALA A 127 0.38 -59.01 -14.10
CA ALA A 127 -0.13 -59.57 -15.36
C ALA A 127 -1.56 -60.11 -15.23
N ALA A 128 -1.84 -60.83 -14.14
CA ALA A 128 -3.16 -61.38 -13.86
C ALA A 128 -4.21 -60.29 -13.55
N GLU A 129 -3.79 -59.16 -12.98
CA GLU A 129 -4.66 -58.02 -12.65
C GLU A 129 -4.97 -57.15 -13.87
N LEU A 130 -4.01 -57.03 -14.79
CA LEU A 130 -4.14 -56.25 -16.03
C LEU A 130 -4.74 -57.05 -17.20
N GLY A 131 -5.09 -58.33 -16.99
CA GLY A 131 -5.60 -59.21 -18.04
C GLY A 131 -4.60 -59.45 -19.17
N LEU A 132 -3.31 -59.42 -18.86
CA LEU A 132 -2.23 -59.67 -19.81
C LEU A 132 -2.08 -61.18 -20.00
N ASP A 133 -2.51 -61.67 -21.17
CA ASP A 133 -2.32 -63.06 -21.59
C ASP A 133 -0.84 -63.25 -22.00
N MET A 134 0.02 -63.43 -21.01
CA MET A 134 1.43 -63.76 -21.21
C MET A 134 1.59 -65.27 -21.21
N PRO A 135 2.38 -65.86 -22.12
CA PRO A 135 2.69 -67.28 -22.04
C PRO A 135 3.39 -67.55 -20.70
N ALA A 136 2.71 -68.29 -19.82
CA ALA A 136 3.30 -68.77 -18.58
C ALA A 136 4.42 -69.74 -18.92
N GLY A 137 5.66 -69.26 -18.84
CA GLY A 137 6.84 -70.12 -18.87
C GLY A 137 7.88 -69.70 -19.89
N GLN A 138 8.86 -68.93 -19.42
CA GLN A 138 10.29 -69.16 -19.65
C GLN A 138 11.09 -68.36 -18.62
N SER A 139 11.01 -68.78 -17.35
CA SER A 139 12.20 -68.74 -16.50
C SER A 139 13.01 -69.97 -16.85
N SER A 140 13.71 -69.92 -17.99
CA SER A 140 14.77 -70.85 -18.33
C SER A 140 15.99 -70.03 -18.66
N ALA A 141 16.73 -69.64 -17.62
CA ALA A 141 18.14 -69.35 -17.81
C ALA A 141 18.78 -70.57 -18.51
N PRO A 142 19.63 -70.40 -19.53
CA PRO A 142 20.49 -71.50 -19.98
C PRO A 142 21.29 -72.00 -18.75
N PRO A 143 21.69 -73.30 -18.69
CA PRO A 143 22.64 -73.74 -17.67
C PRO A 143 23.95 -72.98 -17.90
N LEU A 144 24.08 -71.84 -17.21
CA LEU A 144 25.31 -71.10 -17.12
C LEU A 144 26.30 -71.98 -16.34
N PRO A 145 27.58 -71.99 -16.72
CA PRO A 145 28.63 -72.56 -15.89
C PRO A 145 28.54 -71.97 -14.48
N PRO A 146 28.97 -72.71 -13.43
CA PRO A 146 28.85 -72.26 -12.05
C PRO A 146 29.35 -70.82 -11.93
N PRO A 147 28.58 -69.91 -11.31
CA PRO A 147 29.05 -68.56 -11.12
C PRO A 147 30.34 -68.67 -10.30
N VAL A 148 31.45 -68.25 -10.90
CA VAL A 148 32.59 -67.81 -10.11
C VAL A 148 32.01 -66.68 -9.27
N GLN A 149 31.78 -66.94 -7.99
CA GLN A 149 31.41 -65.93 -7.03
C GLN A 149 32.60 -64.98 -6.90
N GLN A 150 32.76 -64.08 -7.85
CA GLN A 150 33.43 -62.83 -7.56
C GLN A 150 32.46 -62.09 -6.66
N ALA A 151 32.71 -62.19 -5.35
CA ALA A 151 32.23 -61.22 -4.40
C ALA A 151 32.75 -59.86 -4.87
N TYR A 152 31.98 -59.18 -5.72
CA TYR A 152 32.18 -57.76 -5.92
C TYR A 152 31.70 -57.14 -4.61
N ILE A 153 32.65 -56.89 -3.71
CA ILE A 153 32.41 -56.05 -2.56
C ILE A 153 32.06 -54.70 -3.15
N ILE A 154 30.75 -54.41 -3.27
CA ILE A 154 30.29 -53.05 -3.49
C ILE A 154 30.72 -52.33 -2.23
N ALA A 155 31.86 -51.62 -2.30
CA ALA A 155 32.24 -50.71 -1.24
C ALA A 155 31.04 -49.77 -1.03
N PRO A 156 30.51 -49.63 0.19
CA PRO A 156 29.46 -48.67 0.44
C PRO A 156 29.96 -47.31 -0.04
N ALA A 157 29.18 -46.67 -0.91
CA ALA A 157 29.49 -45.31 -1.35
C ALA A 157 29.72 -44.46 -0.08
N PRO A 158 30.82 -43.68 -0.01
CA PRO A 158 31.14 -42.93 1.20
C PRO A 158 29.94 -42.05 1.57
N PRO A 159 29.55 -42.00 2.85
CA PRO A 159 28.47 -41.13 3.29
C PRO A 159 28.83 -39.70 2.86
N ARG A 160 27.97 -39.07 2.05
CA ARG A 160 28.16 -37.68 1.67
C ARG A 160 28.16 -36.86 2.96
N PRO A 161 29.16 -36.00 3.21
CA PRO A 161 29.16 -35.17 4.40
C PRO A 161 27.95 -34.24 4.35
N GLY A 162 26.96 -34.50 5.20
CA GLY A 162 25.85 -33.57 5.42
C GLY A 162 26.39 -32.28 6.03
N LEU A 163 25.90 -31.13 5.55
CA LEU A 163 26.22 -29.84 6.16
C LEU A 163 25.97 -29.93 7.67
N SER A 164 26.99 -29.59 8.48
CA SER A 164 26.91 -29.54 9.94
C SER A 164 25.66 -28.76 10.37
N GLY A 165 24.88 -29.30 11.31
CA GLY A 165 23.64 -28.66 11.79
C GLY A 165 23.84 -27.22 12.28
N CYS A 166 25.05 -26.87 12.74
CA CYS A 166 25.42 -25.50 13.08
C CYS A 166 25.49 -24.56 11.86
N ALA A 167 25.90 -25.06 10.69
CA ALA A 167 25.94 -24.28 9.46
C ALA A 167 24.51 -23.96 8.97
N VAL A 168 23.59 -24.92 9.08
CA VAL A 168 22.18 -24.71 8.72
C VAL A 168 21.52 -23.71 9.68
N ALA A 169 21.75 -23.84 10.99
CA ALA A 169 21.22 -22.89 11.99
C ALA A 169 21.76 -21.46 11.76
N GLY A 170 23.04 -21.33 11.42
CA GLY A 170 23.64 -20.04 11.07
C GLY A 170 23.00 -19.41 9.84
N ILE A 171 22.75 -20.18 8.79
CA ILE A 171 22.07 -19.70 7.57
C ILE A 171 20.65 -19.26 7.88
N VAL A 172 19.88 -20.06 8.64
CA VAL A 172 18.50 -19.71 9.00
C VAL A 172 18.46 -18.43 9.84
N ALA A 173 19.35 -18.29 10.82
CA ALA A 173 19.45 -17.07 11.62
C ALA A 173 19.82 -15.85 10.77
N ALA A 174 20.76 -16.00 9.82
CA ALA A 174 21.14 -14.92 8.92
C ALA A 174 19.97 -14.51 8.01
N VAL A 175 19.27 -15.46 7.40
CA VAL A 175 18.10 -15.20 6.55
C VAL A 175 16.98 -14.55 7.35
N ALA A 176 16.68 -15.05 8.55
CA ALA A 176 15.68 -14.46 9.43
C ALA A 176 16.07 -13.03 9.84
N GLY A 177 17.33 -12.78 10.17
CA GLY A 177 17.83 -11.45 10.49
C GLY A 177 17.67 -10.46 9.33
N VAL A 178 18.05 -10.86 8.12
CA VAL A 178 17.88 -10.03 6.91
C VAL A 178 16.40 -9.76 6.63
N ALA A 179 15.54 -10.77 6.78
CA ALA A 179 14.10 -10.60 6.60
C ALA A 179 13.51 -9.60 7.62
N LEU A 180 13.92 -9.67 8.89
CA LEU A 180 13.47 -8.74 9.93
C LEU A 180 13.94 -7.31 9.67
N LEU A 181 15.18 -7.13 9.22
CA LEU A 181 15.70 -5.81 8.84
C LEU A 181 14.95 -5.24 7.62
N ALA A 182 14.65 -6.08 6.63
CA ALA A 182 13.88 -5.67 5.45
C ALA A 182 12.46 -5.23 5.84
N ILE A 183 11.75 -6.01 6.67
CA ILE A 183 10.41 -5.67 7.16
C ILE A 183 10.46 -4.39 8.00
N GLY A 184 11.44 -4.27 8.92
CA GLY A 184 11.62 -3.09 9.74
C GLY A 184 11.87 -1.82 8.91
N GLY A 185 12.69 -1.93 7.86
CA GLY A 185 12.94 -0.83 6.93
C GLY A 185 11.67 -0.38 6.19
N ILE A 186 10.85 -1.32 5.70
CA ILE A 186 9.58 -1.01 5.03
C ILE A 186 8.60 -0.33 6.00
N LEU A 187 8.48 -0.86 7.23
CA LEU A 187 7.61 -0.25 8.25
C LEU A 187 8.06 1.16 8.61
N ALA A 188 9.38 1.38 8.80
CA ALA A 188 9.93 2.69 9.09
C ALA A 188 9.67 3.68 7.94
N ALA A 189 9.81 3.23 6.68
CA ALA A 189 9.56 4.07 5.51
C ALA A 189 8.12 4.59 5.41
N ILE A 190 7.13 3.89 5.99
CA ILE A 190 5.73 4.33 6.03
C ILE A 190 5.44 5.11 7.32
N ALA A 191 5.93 4.60 8.45
CA ALA A 191 5.63 5.17 9.77
C ALA A 191 6.24 6.56 9.96
N ILE A 192 7.48 6.78 9.53
CA ILE A 192 8.19 8.06 9.71
C ILE A 192 7.49 9.23 8.98
N PRO A 193 7.19 9.18 7.67
CA PRO A 193 6.54 10.31 7.00
C PRO A 193 5.12 10.57 7.53
N ALA A 194 4.36 9.51 7.87
CA ALA A 194 3.04 9.66 8.48
C ALA A 194 3.11 10.35 9.85
N TYR A 195 4.05 9.93 10.70
CA TYR A 195 4.26 10.53 12.02
C TYR A 195 4.70 11.99 11.93
N ASN A 196 5.60 12.33 11.01
CA ASN A 196 6.03 13.72 10.79
C ASN A 196 4.88 14.62 10.33
N SER A 197 4.00 14.13 9.47
CA SER A 197 2.79 14.86 9.04
C SER A 197 1.85 15.13 10.22
N TYR A 198 1.64 14.12 11.06
CA TYR A 198 0.84 14.26 12.29
C TYR A 198 1.43 15.31 13.23
N LEU A 199 2.73 15.22 13.53
CA LEU A 199 3.38 16.20 14.40
C LEU A 199 3.32 17.62 13.83
N THR A 200 3.41 17.80 12.51
CA THR A 200 3.33 19.13 11.90
C THR A 200 1.95 19.74 12.09
N ARG A 201 0.89 18.96 11.84
CA ARG A 201 -0.49 19.39 12.07
C ARG A 201 -0.79 19.69 13.54
N ALA A 202 -0.25 18.88 14.45
CA ALA A 202 -0.38 19.11 15.89
C ALA A 202 0.24 20.44 16.32
N LYS A 203 1.47 20.74 15.85
CA LYS A 203 2.16 22.01 16.15
C LYS A 203 1.39 23.24 15.62
N VAL A 204 0.90 23.18 14.37
CA VAL A 204 0.10 24.28 13.80
C VAL A 204 -1.19 24.48 14.60
N THR A 205 -1.87 23.40 14.98
CA THR A 205 -3.12 23.48 15.77
C THR A 205 -2.86 24.08 17.15
N ALA A 206 -1.75 23.71 17.80
CA ALA A 206 -1.34 24.26 19.09
C ALA A 206 -1.04 25.77 18.99
N ALA A 207 -0.30 26.19 17.96
CA ALA A 207 -0.03 27.61 17.72
C ALA A 207 -1.32 28.40 17.42
N TRP A 208 -2.22 27.86 16.60
CA TRP A 208 -3.51 28.49 16.35
C TRP A 208 -4.34 28.66 17.63
N ALA A 209 -4.35 27.64 18.49
CA ALA A 209 -5.05 27.68 19.78
C ALA A 209 -4.46 28.74 20.73
N GLN A 210 -3.14 28.89 20.74
CA GLN A 210 -2.44 29.91 21.51
C GLN A 210 -2.85 31.34 21.12
N LEU A 211 -3.17 31.57 19.84
CA LEU A 211 -3.57 32.89 19.36
C LEU A 211 -5.03 33.25 19.68
N GLN A 212 -5.87 32.29 20.07
CA GLN A 212 -7.32 32.54 20.26
C GLN A 212 -7.63 33.66 21.26
N PRO A 213 -7.00 33.74 22.45
CA PRO A 213 -7.23 34.86 23.37
C PRO A 213 -6.88 36.21 22.73
N LEU A 214 -5.74 36.27 22.03
CA LEU A 214 -5.28 37.49 21.37
C LEU A 214 -6.25 37.96 20.27
N THR A 215 -6.85 37.03 19.51
CA THR A 215 -7.88 37.41 18.52
C THR A 215 -9.09 38.08 19.16
N GLN A 216 -9.51 37.64 20.36
CA GLN A 216 -10.62 38.29 21.07
C GLN A 216 -10.24 39.71 21.51
N ASP A 217 -9.01 39.92 21.93
CA ASP A 217 -8.49 41.23 22.33
C ASP A 217 -8.45 42.19 21.15
N VAL A 218 -7.95 41.72 20.00
CA VAL A 218 -7.94 42.48 18.74
C VAL A 218 -9.36 42.87 18.30
N ALA A 219 -10.30 41.93 18.34
CA ALA A 219 -11.69 42.20 17.95
C ALA A 219 -12.38 43.21 18.87
N ARG A 220 -12.11 43.14 20.19
CA ARG A 220 -12.62 44.11 21.17
C ARG A 220 -12.02 45.49 20.95
N PHE A 221 -10.70 45.58 20.76
CA PHE A 221 -10.04 46.86 20.52
C PHE A 221 -10.51 47.51 19.22
N ALA A 222 -10.60 46.73 18.14
CA ALA A 222 -11.00 47.24 16.82
C ALA A 222 -12.43 47.78 16.83
N SER A 223 -13.35 47.10 17.54
CA SER A 223 -14.73 47.57 17.66
C SER A 223 -14.88 48.82 18.55
N ALA A 224 -14.02 49.00 19.56
CA ALA A 224 -14.04 50.16 20.45
C ALA A 224 -13.34 51.41 19.86
N SER A 225 -12.21 51.24 19.18
CA SER A 225 -11.37 52.34 18.69
C SER A 225 -11.63 52.74 17.24
N GLY A 226 -12.25 51.86 16.45
CA GLY A 226 -12.45 52.07 15.01
C GLY A 226 -11.18 51.91 14.16
N HIS A 227 -10.07 51.46 14.73
CA HIS A 227 -8.84 51.12 14.00
C HIS A 227 -8.23 49.82 14.51
N CYS A 228 -7.31 49.25 13.73
CA CYS A 228 -6.60 48.04 14.14
C CYS A 228 -5.57 48.38 15.24
N PRO A 229 -5.43 47.53 16.27
CA PRO A 229 -4.32 47.66 17.19
C PRO A 229 -3.00 47.30 16.49
N VAL A 230 -1.90 47.80 17.03
CA VAL A 230 -0.54 47.38 16.68
C VAL A 230 0.22 46.94 17.92
N ASN A 231 1.26 46.12 17.76
CA ASN A 231 2.17 45.84 18.87
C ASN A 231 2.73 47.14 19.47
N GLY A 232 2.71 47.26 20.79
CA GLY A 232 3.08 48.46 21.53
C GLY A 232 1.89 49.33 21.98
N ASP A 233 0.69 49.11 21.45
CA ASP A 233 -0.53 49.68 21.98
C ASP A 233 -0.85 49.11 23.38
N SER A 234 -1.63 49.83 24.19
CA SER A 234 -2.03 49.34 25.52
C SER A 234 -2.78 48.01 25.41
N GLY A 235 -2.26 46.97 26.07
CA GLY A 235 -2.79 45.60 26.00
C GLY A 235 -2.22 44.74 24.87
N PHE A 236 -1.30 45.28 24.06
CA PHE A 236 -0.63 44.56 22.98
C PHE A 236 0.89 44.71 23.09
N ASP A 237 1.56 43.65 23.54
CA ASP A 237 3.00 43.66 23.78
C ASP A 237 3.81 43.63 22.47
N SER A 238 5.15 43.71 22.57
CA SER A 238 6.04 43.54 21.43
C SER A 238 5.90 42.14 20.79
N PRO A 239 6.21 41.98 19.49
CA PRO A 239 5.99 40.71 18.80
C PRO A 239 6.64 39.49 19.45
N GLU A 240 7.85 39.66 20.00
CA GLU A 240 8.65 38.60 20.61
C GLU A 240 8.10 38.18 21.99
N SER A 241 7.31 39.03 22.65
CA SER A 241 6.71 38.71 23.95
C SER A 241 5.66 37.60 23.86
N TYR A 242 5.12 37.38 22.66
CA TYR A 242 4.19 36.29 22.36
C TYR A 242 4.88 34.98 21.95
N ALA A 243 6.22 34.93 21.96
CA ALA A 243 6.98 33.72 21.66
C ALA A 243 6.67 32.63 22.69
N ALA A 244 6.09 31.52 22.24
CA ALA A 244 5.88 30.33 23.06
C ALA A 244 5.71 29.09 22.18
N GLY A 245 6.16 27.95 22.70
CA GLY A 245 6.11 26.68 21.97
C GLY A 245 6.86 26.77 20.63
N ASP A 246 6.11 26.64 19.53
CA ASP A 246 6.62 26.68 18.16
C ASP A 246 6.43 28.04 17.47
N VAL A 247 5.94 29.05 18.20
CA VAL A 247 5.74 30.43 17.71
C VAL A 247 6.92 31.29 18.15
N ALA A 248 7.57 31.94 17.17
CA ALA A 248 8.73 32.80 17.37
C ALA A 248 8.35 34.24 17.71
N SER A 249 7.29 34.74 17.08
CA SER A 249 6.85 36.12 17.21
C SER A 249 5.43 36.27 16.66
N VAL A 250 4.68 37.22 17.21
CA VAL A 250 3.32 37.53 16.77
C VAL A 250 3.18 39.02 16.47
N ARG A 251 3.02 39.35 15.19
CA ARG A 251 2.78 40.72 14.73
C ARG A 251 1.28 40.99 14.66
N ILE A 252 0.85 42.10 15.23
CA ILE A 252 -0.54 42.55 15.26
C ILE A 252 -0.61 43.84 14.44
N GLY A 253 -1.59 43.94 13.58
CA GLY A 253 -1.73 45.14 12.75
C GLY A 253 -2.84 45.07 11.72
N ARG A 254 -2.80 46.04 10.81
CA ARG A 254 -3.63 46.06 9.61
C ARG A 254 -2.91 45.34 8.47
N PHE A 255 -3.59 44.40 7.83
CA PHE A 255 -3.11 43.72 6.64
C PHE A 255 -3.39 44.52 5.37
N GLU A 256 -2.79 44.11 4.25
CA GLU A 256 -2.90 44.82 2.95
C GLU A 256 -4.34 44.90 2.43
N ASN A 257 -5.19 43.93 2.77
CA ASN A 257 -6.62 43.94 2.47
C ASN A 257 -7.45 44.89 3.36
N GLY A 258 -6.80 45.63 4.29
CA GLY A 258 -7.44 46.58 5.19
C GLY A 258 -8.03 45.96 6.46
N HIS A 259 -8.04 44.64 6.56
CA HIS A 259 -8.53 43.91 7.73
C HIS A 259 -7.53 44.01 8.89
N CYS A 260 -8.03 43.89 10.12
CA CYS A 260 -7.16 43.77 11.28
C CYS A 260 -6.70 42.32 11.40
N GLY A 261 -5.58 42.06 12.04
CA GLY A 261 -5.16 40.68 12.15
C GLY A 261 -3.91 40.45 12.96
N VAL A 262 -3.60 39.17 13.03
CA VAL A 262 -2.49 38.60 13.77
C VAL A 262 -1.69 37.72 12.83
N GLU A 263 -0.40 37.98 12.71
CA GLU A 263 0.58 37.22 11.94
C GLU A 263 1.55 36.54 12.91
N ALA A 264 1.49 35.22 13.00
CA ALA A 264 2.42 34.44 13.80
C ALA A 264 3.48 33.80 12.90
N ARG A 265 4.75 33.97 13.28
CA ARG A 265 5.89 33.30 12.62
C ARG A 265 6.27 32.05 13.40
N PHE A 266 6.39 30.93 12.72
CA PHE A 266 6.85 29.68 13.31
C PHE A 266 8.37 29.62 13.43
N GLN A 267 8.87 28.99 14.49
CA GLN A 267 10.28 28.60 14.63
C GLN A 267 10.35 27.18 15.17
N VAL A 268 10.69 26.24 14.28
CA VAL A 268 10.72 24.80 14.54
C VAL A 268 11.99 24.22 13.92
N PRO A 269 13.14 24.35 14.60
CA PRO A 269 14.43 23.91 14.08
C PRO A 269 14.40 22.46 13.60
N GLY A 270 14.97 22.20 12.43
CA GLY A 270 14.99 20.86 11.81
C GLY A 270 13.70 20.46 11.11
N ARG A 271 12.69 21.33 11.03
CA ARG A 271 11.42 21.05 10.32
C ARG A 271 11.08 22.13 9.30
N GLN A 272 11.70 22.06 8.13
CA GLN A 272 11.54 23.05 7.04
C GLN A 272 10.10 23.23 6.54
N ALA A 273 9.23 22.23 6.73
CA ALA A 273 7.81 22.35 6.38
C ALA A 273 7.06 23.38 7.23
N LEU A 274 7.62 23.79 8.38
CA LEU A 274 7.00 24.70 9.33
C LEU A 274 7.93 25.85 9.75
N ASP A 275 9.24 25.61 9.84
CA ASP A 275 10.21 26.61 10.27
C ASP A 275 10.20 27.86 9.37
N GLY A 276 10.05 29.04 9.97
CA GLY A 276 9.98 30.31 9.26
C GLY A 276 8.69 30.57 8.48
N LYS A 277 7.72 29.64 8.50
CA LYS A 277 6.39 29.82 7.90
C LYS A 277 5.52 30.76 8.74
N HIS A 278 4.44 31.26 8.15
CA HIS A 278 3.51 32.16 8.84
C HIS A 278 2.11 31.58 8.92
N LEU A 279 1.39 31.99 9.96
CA LEU A 279 -0.04 31.79 10.17
C LEU A 279 -0.69 33.17 10.32
N TRP A 280 -1.64 33.48 9.45
CA TRP A 280 -2.40 34.74 9.46
C TRP A 280 -3.83 34.49 9.93
N LEU A 281 -4.23 35.26 10.93
CA LEU A 281 -5.61 35.36 11.40
C LEU A 281 -6.11 36.75 11.04
N ASP A 282 -7.08 36.79 10.14
CA ASP A 282 -7.58 37.98 9.49
C ASP A 282 -9.00 38.27 9.98
N TYR A 283 -9.21 39.46 10.50
CA TYR A 283 -10.45 39.94 11.10
C TYR A 283 -11.09 41.03 10.25
N ASP A 284 -12.19 40.66 9.61
CA ASP A 284 -13.04 41.61 8.91
C ASP A 284 -13.91 42.34 9.94
N THR A 285 -13.63 43.62 10.13
CA THR A 285 -14.36 44.48 11.07
C THR A 285 -15.79 44.79 10.62
N GLN A 286 -16.12 44.61 9.34
CA GLN A 286 -17.47 44.87 8.79
C GLN A 286 -18.42 43.72 9.09
N THR A 287 -17.95 42.48 8.95
CA THR A 287 -18.75 41.27 9.15
C THR A 287 -18.51 40.62 10.53
N ALA A 288 -17.51 41.10 11.27
CA ALA A 288 -17.04 40.51 12.52
C ALA A 288 -16.61 39.04 12.38
N THR A 289 -16.05 38.67 11.21
CA THR A 289 -15.61 37.30 10.93
C THR A 289 -14.10 37.17 10.93
N TRP A 290 -13.63 36.03 11.43
CA TRP A 290 -12.23 35.62 11.37
C TRP A 290 -11.99 34.64 10.21
N THR A 291 -10.93 34.87 9.45
CA THR A 291 -10.43 33.95 8.43
C THR A 291 -9.00 33.57 8.76
N CYS A 292 -8.68 32.28 8.68
CA CYS A 292 -7.32 31.79 8.92
C CYS A 292 -6.65 31.37 7.61
N ARG A 293 -5.39 31.78 7.40
CA ARG A 293 -4.56 31.45 6.24
C ARG A 293 -3.12 31.13 6.68
N SER A 294 -2.35 30.40 5.87
CA SER A 294 -0.96 30.06 6.22
C SER A 294 -0.11 29.73 5.00
N ASP A 295 1.21 29.88 5.12
CA ASP A 295 2.21 29.41 4.15
C ASP A 295 2.51 27.91 4.26
N VAL A 296 1.96 27.24 5.27
CA VAL A 296 2.10 25.81 5.49
C VAL A 296 1.14 25.07 4.57
N ALA A 297 1.57 23.96 3.98
CA ALA A 297 0.72 23.18 3.08
C ALA A 297 -0.59 22.72 3.76
N ASP A 298 -1.72 22.83 3.06
CA ASP A 298 -3.08 22.60 3.57
C ASP A 298 -3.27 21.26 4.31
N GLN A 299 -2.57 20.22 3.87
CA GLN A 299 -2.60 18.90 4.50
C GLN A 299 -2.16 18.92 5.98
N HIS A 300 -1.34 19.91 6.37
CA HIS A 300 -0.87 20.11 7.72
C HIS A 300 -1.69 21.18 8.47
N LEU A 301 -2.66 21.83 7.82
CA LEU A 301 -3.49 22.84 8.45
C LEU A 301 -4.71 22.22 9.15
N PRO A 302 -5.19 22.82 10.25
CA PRO A 302 -6.49 22.50 10.82
C PRO A 302 -7.60 22.99 9.89
N ALA A 303 -8.82 22.44 10.02
CA ALA A 303 -9.89 22.63 9.05
C ALA A 303 -10.27 24.10 8.82
N GLN A 304 -10.23 24.91 9.87
CA GLN A 304 -10.54 26.34 9.85
C GLN A 304 -9.51 27.22 9.13
N CYS A 305 -8.32 26.69 8.87
CA CYS A 305 -7.23 27.40 8.19
C CYS A 305 -6.96 26.90 6.78
N ARG A 306 -7.75 25.93 6.29
CA ARG A 306 -7.63 25.42 4.92
C ARG A 306 -8.49 26.28 4.00
N GLY A 307 -7.95 26.66 2.84
CA GLY A 307 -8.68 27.46 1.84
C GLY A 307 -7.76 28.26 0.94
#